data_AF-A0A915L7G3-F1
#
_entry.id   AF-A0A915L7G3-F1
#
_cell.length_a   1.000
_cell.length_b   1.000
_cell.length_c   1.000
_cell.angle_alpha   90.00
_cell.angle_beta   90.00
_cell.angle_gamma   90.00
#
_symmetry.space_group_name_H-M   'P 1'
#
loop_
_entity.id
_entity.type
_entity.pdbx_description
1 polymer ?
#
loop_
_entity_poly.entity_id
_entity_poly.type
_entity_poly.pdbx_seq_one_letter_code
_entity_poly.pdbx_strand_id
1 'polypeptide(L)'
;MQYMNEMVRKTGEHQEYEMEWEMGFTLQLRMTDVLTLLQRWIASSPQICKVCFDKIYERCVAFNAAQKMEMVEVDVFNVKAQVVKFNISKEPVSMHIPLNRLFAGIYLIKSQFFECSLLEDQLICWPKFAEFPLRIQVLAAQVRCGLWRRNGSGANMQLYNYVLPHVRREMNDKDLLLLQISAARTDADEFLIALIHKFNLGHWIASFESTRDFRDENNKVLSYIFDEFLQLLIVLIVFFIVFLSILLYAFLFYSVIFDEFLQLLIVLI
;
A
#
# COMPACT_ATOMS: atom_id res chain seq x y z
N MET A 1 -2.64 -11.53 -15.19
CA MET A 1 -1.82 -10.44 -14.62
C MET A 1 -1.98 -10.29 -13.13
N GLN A 2 -3.20 -10.27 -12.57
CA GLN A 2 -3.37 -10.23 -11.12
C GLN A 2 -2.56 -11.36 -10.47
N TYR A 3 -1.64 -11.00 -9.58
CA TYR A 3 -0.80 -11.95 -8.83
C TYR A 3 0.19 -12.77 -9.69
N MET A 4 0.66 -12.22 -10.82
CA MET A 4 1.78 -12.84 -11.56
C MET A 4 3.11 -12.62 -10.84
N ASN A 5 4.10 -13.49 -11.09
CA ASN A 5 5.48 -13.34 -10.62
C ASN A 5 5.61 -13.14 -9.10
N GLU A 6 4.87 -13.94 -8.33
CA GLU A 6 4.95 -13.92 -6.87
C GLU A 6 6.35 -14.29 -6.39
N MET A 7 6.85 -13.54 -5.41
CA MET A 7 8.15 -13.77 -4.79
C MET A 7 7.99 -14.08 -3.30
N VAL A 8 8.76 -15.04 -2.81
CA VAL A 8 8.87 -15.34 -1.36
C VAL A 8 10.30 -15.06 -0.93
N ARG A 9 10.47 -14.30 0.15
CA ARG A 9 11.79 -13.92 0.66
C ARG A 9 12.63 -15.15 1.04
N LYS A 10 13.90 -15.18 0.64
CA LYS A 10 14.86 -16.21 1.01
C LYS A 10 15.70 -15.76 2.21
N THR A 11 15.74 -16.58 3.26
CA THR A 11 16.56 -16.35 4.46
C THR A 11 17.70 -17.36 4.62
N GLY A 12 17.55 -18.55 4.03
CA GLY A 12 18.56 -19.62 3.97
C GLY A 12 19.51 -19.46 2.78
N GLU A 13 19.72 -20.49 1.99
CA GLU A 13 20.64 -20.46 0.84
C GLU A 13 20.24 -19.42 -0.22
N HIS A 14 21.23 -18.97 -0.99
CA HIS A 14 21.02 -18.04 -2.09
C HIS A 14 20.23 -18.73 -3.22
N GLN A 15 19.35 -17.98 -3.87
CA GLN A 15 18.59 -18.49 -5.01
C GLN A 15 19.50 -18.63 -6.23
N GLU A 16 19.71 -19.86 -6.69
CA GLU A 16 20.56 -20.14 -7.86
C GLU A 16 19.84 -19.86 -9.19
N TYR A 17 18.53 -20.08 -9.25
CA TYR A 17 17.70 -19.87 -10.45
C TYR A 17 16.67 -18.78 -10.21
N GLU A 18 16.78 -17.66 -10.93
CA GLU A 18 15.83 -16.56 -10.86
C GLU A 18 14.56 -16.84 -11.67
N MET A 19 13.42 -16.37 -11.16
CA MET A 19 12.16 -16.41 -11.91
C MET A 19 12.19 -15.36 -13.01
N GLU A 20 11.71 -15.68 -14.21
CA GLU A 20 11.51 -14.69 -15.27
C GLU A 20 10.45 -13.66 -14.85
N TRP A 21 10.89 -12.42 -14.68
CA TRP A 21 10.04 -11.31 -14.19
C TRP A 21 9.69 -10.32 -15.30
N GLU A 22 10.48 -10.29 -16.37
CA GLU A 22 10.42 -9.35 -17.49
C GLU A 22 9.09 -9.44 -18.26
N MET A 23 8.54 -10.64 -18.39
CA MET A 23 7.28 -10.87 -19.11
C MET A 23 6.09 -10.20 -18.43
N GLY A 24 6.09 -10.13 -17.10
CA GLY A 24 5.05 -9.44 -16.34
C GLY A 24 5.04 -7.94 -16.60
N PHE A 25 6.22 -7.31 -16.60
CA PHE A 25 6.37 -5.89 -16.92
C PHE A 25 6.13 -5.58 -18.39
N THR A 26 6.58 -6.46 -19.30
CA THR A 26 6.31 -6.33 -20.73
C THR A 26 4.80 -6.33 -20.99
N LEU A 27 4.05 -7.24 -20.38
CA LEU A 27 2.61 -7.27 -20.51
C LEU A 27 1.95 -6.02 -19.88
N GLN A 28 2.41 -5.56 -18.71
CA GLN A 28 1.93 -4.33 -18.09
C GLN A 28 2.12 -3.11 -19.02
N LEU A 29 3.30 -2.98 -19.64
CA LEU A 29 3.62 -1.91 -20.58
C LEU A 29 2.66 -1.90 -21.78
N ARG A 30 2.39 -3.07 -22.36
CA ARG A 30 1.44 -3.20 -23.49
C ARG A 30 0.00 -2.86 -23.08
N MET A 31 -0.34 -3.06 -21.82
CA MET A 31 -1.68 -2.78 -21.30
C MET A 31 -1.91 -1.31 -20.95
N THR A 32 -0.86 -0.51 -20.74
CA THR A 32 -0.97 0.92 -20.38
C THR A 32 -1.86 1.72 -21.33
N ASP A 33 -1.71 1.52 -22.64
CA ASP A 33 -2.49 2.25 -23.64
C ASP A 33 -3.98 1.85 -23.58
N VAL A 34 -4.24 0.54 -23.43
CA VAL A 34 -5.59 -0.01 -23.31
C VAL A 34 -6.27 0.50 -22.04
N LEU A 35 -5.55 0.51 -20.91
CA LEU A 35 -6.05 1.04 -19.64
C LEU A 35 -6.36 2.53 -19.72
N THR A 36 -5.53 3.30 -20.44
CA THR A 36 -5.75 4.74 -20.66
C THR A 36 -7.01 4.99 -21.48
N LEU A 37 -7.21 4.25 -22.57
CA LEU A 37 -8.41 4.37 -23.40
C LEU A 37 -9.66 3.94 -22.65
N LEU A 38 -9.57 2.85 -21.86
CA LEU A 38 -10.65 2.38 -21.00
C LEU A 38 -11.05 3.45 -19.98
N GLN A 39 -10.08 4.04 -19.27
CA GLN A 39 -10.34 5.11 -18.31
C GLN A 39 -10.98 6.34 -18.97
N ARG A 40 -10.54 6.74 -20.17
CA ARG A 40 -11.17 7.83 -20.94
C ARG A 40 -12.60 7.53 -21.33
N TRP A 41 -12.89 6.29 -21.75
CA TRP A 41 -14.24 5.87 -22.08
C TRP A 41 -15.14 5.85 -20.84
N ILE A 42 -14.65 5.37 -19.70
CA ILE A 42 -15.36 5.43 -18.41
C ILE A 42 -15.65 6.88 -18.01
N ALA A 43 -14.70 7.78 -18.24
CA ALA A 43 -14.85 9.22 -17.99
C ALA A 43 -15.75 9.96 -19.00
N SER A 44 -16.35 9.28 -19.98
CA SER A 44 -17.23 9.93 -20.97
C SER A 44 -18.68 10.09 -20.49
N SER A 45 -19.11 9.32 -19.49
CA SER A 45 -20.49 9.34 -19.00
C SER A 45 -20.56 8.87 -17.54
N PRO A 46 -21.33 9.56 -16.67
CA PRO A 46 -21.58 9.12 -15.30
C PRO A 46 -22.20 7.71 -15.22
N GLN A 47 -23.07 7.35 -16.15
CA GLN A 47 -23.73 6.04 -16.19
C GLN A 47 -22.75 4.93 -16.53
N ILE A 48 -21.86 5.16 -17.51
CA ILE A 48 -20.77 4.21 -17.83
C ILE A 48 -19.84 4.07 -16.63
N CYS A 49 -19.47 5.19 -16.00
CA CYS A 49 -18.64 5.19 -14.80
C CYS A 49 -19.24 4.33 -13.69
N LYS A 50 -20.54 4.48 -13.39
CA LYS A 50 -21.23 3.68 -12.38
C LYS A 50 -21.19 2.18 -12.70
N VAL A 51 -21.62 1.78 -13.90
CA VAL A 51 -21.65 0.37 -14.31
C VAL A 51 -20.27 -0.27 -14.28
N CYS A 52 -19.24 0.43 -14.75
CA CYS A 52 -17.87 -0.06 -14.71
C CYS A 52 -17.33 -0.15 -13.28
N PHE A 53 -17.65 0.83 -12.42
CA PHE A 53 -17.26 0.81 -11.02
C PHE A 53 -17.83 -0.40 -10.29
N ASP A 54 -19.15 -0.64 -10.41
CA ASP A 54 -19.84 -1.74 -9.73
C ASP A 54 -19.23 -3.10 -10.14
N LYS A 55 -19.01 -3.31 -11.45
CA LYS A 55 -18.40 -4.56 -11.95
C LYS A 55 -16.97 -4.77 -11.45
N ILE A 56 -16.15 -3.71 -11.41
CA ILE A 56 -14.77 -3.81 -10.94
C ILE A 56 -14.73 -3.99 -9.42
N TYR A 57 -15.62 -3.33 -8.68
CA TYR A 57 -15.80 -3.50 -7.25
C TYR A 57 -16.16 -4.95 -6.91
N GLU A 58 -17.19 -5.51 -7.54
CA GLU A 58 -17.58 -6.92 -7.37
C GLU A 58 -16.40 -7.87 -7.63
N ARG A 59 -15.62 -7.60 -8.68
CA ARG A 59 -14.45 -8.40 -9.00
C ARG A 59 -13.35 -8.30 -7.95
N CYS A 60 -13.12 -7.11 -7.38
CA CYS A 60 -12.18 -6.91 -6.27
C CYS A 60 -12.64 -7.67 -5.02
N VAL A 61 -13.91 -7.56 -4.65
CA VAL A 61 -14.47 -8.26 -3.49
C VAL A 61 -14.35 -9.79 -3.66
N ALA A 62 -14.72 -10.31 -4.83
CA ALA A 62 -14.58 -11.73 -5.13
C ALA A 62 -13.11 -12.19 -5.08
N PHE A 63 -12.18 -11.36 -5.56
CA PHE A 63 -10.75 -11.67 -5.47
C PHE A 63 -10.25 -11.68 -4.02
N ASN A 64 -10.62 -10.68 -3.22
CA ASN A 64 -10.25 -10.59 -1.80
C ASN A 64 -10.78 -11.79 -1.00
N ALA A 65 -12.01 -12.21 -1.28
CA ALA A 65 -12.61 -13.41 -0.67
C ALA A 65 -11.82 -14.68 -1.03
N ALA A 66 -11.39 -14.82 -2.29
CA ALA A 66 -10.58 -15.95 -2.73
C ALA A 66 -9.19 -16.00 -2.06
N GLN A 67 -8.63 -14.84 -1.70
CA GLN A 67 -7.36 -14.74 -0.97
C GLN A 67 -7.46 -15.10 0.53
N LYS A 68 -8.67 -15.35 1.06
CA LYS A 68 -8.90 -15.73 2.47
C LYS A 68 -8.19 -14.78 3.46
N MET A 69 -8.29 -13.48 3.24
CA MET A 69 -7.67 -12.46 4.09
C MET A 69 -8.23 -12.53 5.53
N GLU A 70 -7.43 -13.06 6.44
CA GLU A 70 -7.69 -13.10 7.88
C GLU A 70 -7.42 -11.70 8.49
N MET A 71 -8.32 -11.24 9.35
CA MET A 71 -8.14 -10.02 10.13
C MET A 71 -7.64 -10.40 11.53
N VAL A 72 -6.72 -9.62 12.07
CA VAL A 72 -6.22 -9.76 13.45
C VAL A 72 -6.36 -8.43 14.16
N GLU A 73 -6.65 -8.48 15.46
CA GLU A 73 -6.59 -7.32 16.33
C GLU A 73 -5.13 -7.00 16.66
N VAL A 74 -4.73 -5.76 16.46
CA VAL A 74 -3.40 -5.25 16.82
C VAL A 74 -3.60 -4.04 17.72
N ASP A 75 -2.79 -4.01 18.78
CA ASP A 75 -2.76 -2.94 19.77
C ASP A 75 -1.46 -2.15 19.60
N VAL A 76 -1.58 -0.83 19.43
CA VAL A 76 -0.46 0.11 19.38
C VAL A 76 -0.87 1.33 20.21
N PHE A 77 -0.05 1.75 21.18
CA PHE A 77 -0.36 2.86 22.08
C PHE A 77 -1.74 2.76 22.78
N ASN A 78 -2.19 1.54 23.14
CA ASN A 78 -3.53 1.25 23.71
C ASN A 78 -4.71 1.52 22.74
N VAL A 79 -4.45 1.72 21.45
CA VAL A 79 -5.47 1.80 20.41
C VAL A 79 -5.48 0.49 19.64
N LYS A 80 -6.68 -0.10 19.53
CA LYS A 80 -6.89 -1.41 18.91
C LYS A 80 -7.53 -1.26 17.54
N ALA A 81 -6.98 -1.94 16.55
CA ALA A 81 -7.54 -1.97 15.20
C ALA A 81 -7.51 -3.38 14.60
N GLN A 82 -8.47 -3.65 13.72
CA GLN A 82 -8.51 -4.87 12.92
C GLN A 82 -7.69 -4.66 11.64
N VAL A 83 -6.61 -5.41 11.49
CA VAL A 83 -5.70 -5.31 10.35
C VAL A 83 -5.58 -6.65 9.62
N VAL A 84 -5.28 -6.62 8.32
CA VAL A 84 -5.08 -7.86 7.56
C VAL A 84 -3.78 -8.52 7.99
N LYS A 85 -3.86 -9.76 8.46
CA LYS A 85 -2.71 -10.58 8.82
C LYS A 85 -2.00 -11.06 7.55
N PHE A 86 -0.81 -10.52 7.32
CA PHE A 86 0.04 -10.96 6.23
C PHE A 86 1.47 -10.48 6.46
N ASN A 87 2.44 -11.39 6.35
CA ASN A 87 3.87 -11.13 6.57
C ASN A 87 4.65 -11.23 5.25
N ILE A 88 5.04 -10.06 4.72
CA ILE A 88 5.82 -9.89 3.47
C ILE A 88 7.13 -10.68 3.49
N SER A 89 7.74 -10.87 4.67
CA SER A 89 8.99 -11.63 4.80
C SER A 89 8.82 -13.15 4.80
N LYS A 90 7.59 -13.67 4.85
CA LYS A 90 7.30 -15.11 4.91
C LYS A 90 6.35 -15.60 3.82
N GLU A 91 5.48 -14.72 3.32
CA GLU A 91 4.40 -15.06 2.39
C GLU A 91 4.69 -14.54 0.97
N PRO A 92 4.07 -15.14 -0.07
CA PRO A 92 4.27 -14.73 -1.45
C PRO A 92 3.68 -13.36 -1.76
N VAL A 93 4.47 -12.49 -2.39
CA VAL A 93 4.07 -11.13 -2.77
C VAL A 93 4.30 -10.90 -4.26
N SER A 94 3.29 -10.34 -4.92
CA SER A 94 3.35 -9.94 -6.33
C SER A 94 3.30 -8.42 -6.47
N MET A 95 4.09 -7.86 -7.39
CA MET A 95 4.00 -6.45 -7.79
C MET A 95 2.89 -6.18 -8.84
N HIS A 96 2.23 -7.24 -9.33
CA HIS A 96 1.26 -7.15 -10.42
C HIS A 96 -0.18 -7.23 -9.88
N ILE A 97 -0.74 -6.06 -9.54
CA ILE A 97 -2.11 -5.91 -9.02
C ILE A 97 -3.01 -5.00 -9.91
N PRO A 98 -3.09 -5.25 -11.23
CA PRO A 98 -3.81 -4.38 -12.16
C PRO A 98 -5.29 -4.22 -11.84
N LEU A 99 -5.93 -5.19 -11.18
CA LEU A 99 -7.34 -5.07 -10.78
C LEU A 99 -7.52 -3.97 -9.74
N ASN A 100 -6.70 -3.97 -8.69
CA ASN A 100 -6.71 -2.96 -7.64
C ASN A 100 -6.35 -1.57 -8.18
N ARG A 101 -5.39 -1.50 -9.09
CA ARG A 101 -4.98 -0.24 -9.73
C ARG A 101 -6.04 0.34 -10.66
N LEU A 102 -6.74 -0.53 -11.40
CA LEU A 102 -7.89 -0.13 -12.21
C LEU A 102 -9.03 0.39 -11.32
N PHE A 103 -9.31 -0.28 -10.21
CA PHE A 103 -10.28 0.19 -9.22
C PHE A 103 -9.93 1.60 -8.73
N ALA A 104 -8.68 1.84 -8.31
CA ALA A 104 -8.23 3.17 -7.87
C ALA A 104 -8.40 4.25 -8.96
N GLY A 105 -8.09 3.91 -10.22
CA GLY A 105 -8.29 4.81 -11.35
C GLY A 105 -9.75 5.17 -11.60
N ILE A 106 -10.65 4.19 -11.58
CA ILE A 106 -12.09 4.41 -11.77
C ILE A 106 -12.67 5.17 -10.58
N TYR A 107 -12.19 4.90 -9.36
CA TYR A 107 -12.60 5.62 -8.16
C TYR A 107 -12.35 7.12 -8.27
N LEU A 108 -11.18 7.51 -8.79
CA LEU A 108 -10.85 8.90 -9.04
C LEU A 108 -11.78 9.53 -10.10
N ILE A 109 -12.11 8.80 -11.17
CA ILE A 109 -13.09 9.28 -12.17
C ILE A 109 -14.48 9.42 -11.55
N LYS A 110 -14.90 8.47 -10.72
CA LYS A 110 -16.19 8.51 -9.99
C LYS A 110 -16.30 9.77 -9.14
N SER A 111 -15.22 10.18 -8.46
CA SER A 111 -15.21 11.42 -7.66
C SER A 111 -15.36 12.71 -8.47
N GLN A 112 -15.17 12.67 -9.80
CA GLN A 112 -15.42 13.83 -10.67
C GLN A 112 -16.90 13.96 -11.04
N PHE A 113 -17.66 12.87 -11.00
CA PHE A 113 -19.07 12.84 -11.37
C PHE A 113 -20.03 12.87 -10.20
N PHE A 114 -19.61 12.33 -9.06
CA PHE A 114 -20.46 12.13 -7.88
C PHE A 114 -19.76 12.73 -6.66
N GLU A 115 -20.52 13.42 -5.81
CA GLU A 115 -20.00 13.83 -4.51
C GLU A 115 -19.59 12.59 -3.70
N CYS A 116 -18.42 12.64 -3.05
CA CYS A 116 -17.86 11.56 -2.23
C CYS A 116 -18.79 11.10 -1.08
N SER A 117 -19.85 11.85 -0.78
CA SER A 117 -20.82 11.64 0.30
C SER A 117 -21.91 10.60 -0.02
N LEU A 118 -22.08 10.18 -1.28
CA LEU A 118 -23.17 9.29 -1.68
C LEU A 118 -22.88 7.80 -1.40
N LEU A 119 -23.09 7.43 -0.13
CA LEU A 119 -23.75 6.22 0.41
C LEU A 119 -23.36 4.79 -0.03
N GLU A 120 -22.55 4.57 -1.08
CA GLU A 120 -22.15 3.22 -1.53
C GLU A 120 -20.78 2.78 -0.98
N ASP A 121 -20.00 3.72 -0.42
CA ASP A 121 -18.64 3.44 0.10
C ASP A 121 -18.61 2.80 1.50
N GLN A 122 -19.72 2.80 2.24
CA GLN A 122 -19.79 2.23 3.60
C GLN A 122 -19.67 0.70 3.63
N LEU A 123 -19.97 0.03 2.52
CA LEU A 123 -19.87 -1.43 2.39
C LEU A 123 -18.45 -1.89 2.03
N ILE A 124 -17.58 -0.97 1.66
CA ILE A 124 -16.22 -1.28 1.23
C ILE A 124 -15.35 -1.50 2.47
N CYS A 125 -14.77 -2.70 2.58
CA CYS A 125 -13.76 -2.99 3.58
C CYS A 125 -12.40 -2.40 3.12
N TRP A 126 -12.22 -1.10 3.35
CA TRP A 126 -11.04 -0.33 2.95
C TRP A 126 -9.69 -0.94 3.38
N PRO A 127 -9.54 -1.54 4.58
CA PRO A 127 -8.32 -2.25 4.95
C PRO A 127 -7.94 -3.37 3.98
N LYS A 128 -8.92 -4.12 3.46
CA LYS A 128 -8.68 -5.20 2.47
C LYS A 128 -8.32 -4.67 1.09
N PHE A 129 -8.81 -3.47 0.72
CA PHE A 129 -8.45 -2.82 -0.54
C PHE A 129 -7.05 -2.20 -0.48
N ALA A 130 -6.67 -1.61 0.66
CA ALA A 130 -5.34 -1.07 0.92
C ALA A 130 -4.26 -2.16 1.03
N GLU A 131 -4.64 -3.38 1.39
CA GLU A 131 -3.70 -4.44 1.73
C GLU A 131 -2.68 -4.74 0.61
N PHE A 132 -3.13 -4.88 -0.64
CA PHE A 132 -2.21 -5.20 -1.74
C PHE A 132 -1.21 -4.09 -2.08
N PRO A 133 -1.63 -2.82 -2.29
CA PRO A 133 -0.67 -1.75 -2.51
C PRO A 133 0.26 -1.59 -1.29
N LEU A 134 -0.24 -1.80 -0.07
CA LEU A 134 0.59 -1.74 1.13
C LEU A 134 1.66 -2.85 1.16
N ARG A 135 1.32 -4.09 0.79
CA ARG A 135 2.30 -5.19 0.63
C ARG A 135 3.42 -4.81 -0.33
N ILE A 136 3.08 -4.14 -1.44
CA ILE A 136 4.07 -3.70 -2.44
C ILE A 136 4.96 -2.58 -1.88
N GLN A 137 4.40 -1.60 -1.15
CA GLN A 137 5.22 -0.57 -0.51
C GLN A 137 6.18 -1.15 0.53
N VAL A 138 5.71 -2.10 1.35
CA VAL A 138 6.57 -2.79 2.31
C VAL A 138 7.61 -3.67 1.62
N LEU A 139 7.25 -4.37 0.55
CA LEU A 139 8.22 -5.10 -0.28
C LEU A 139 9.30 -4.15 -0.82
N ALA A 140 8.90 -3.00 -1.38
CA ALA A 140 9.82 -1.99 -1.90
C ALA A 140 10.80 -1.49 -0.81
N ALA A 141 10.26 -1.15 0.38
CA ALA A 141 11.06 -0.77 1.54
C ALA A 141 12.05 -1.87 1.92
N GLN A 142 11.59 -3.11 2.07
CA GLN A 142 12.44 -4.25 2.43
C GLN A 142 13.54 -4.51 1.39
N VAL A 143 13.24 -4.38 0.10
CA VAL A 143 14.22 -4.54 -0.98
C VAL A 143 15.30 -3.45 -0.90
N ARG A 144 14.91 -2.17 -0.70
CA ARG A 144 15.86 -1.05 -0.52
C ARG A 144 16.74 -1.22 0.72
N CYS A 145 16.19 -1.72 1.82
CA CYS A 145 16.93 -2.06 3.02
C CYS A 145 17.82 -3.31 2.87
N GLY A 146 17.81 -3.98 1.71
CA GLY A 146 18.66 -5.13 1.43
C GLY A 146 18.18 -6.45 2.03
N LEU A 147 16.94 -6.53 2.53
CA LEU A 147 16.39 -7.75 3.14
C LEU A 147 16.18 -8.88 2.12
N TRP A 148 16.14 -8.57 0.82
CA TRP A 148 15.85 -9.49 -0.28
C TRP A 148 17.09 -9.87 -1.09
N ARG A 149 18.31 -9.58 -0.63
CA ARG A 149 19.57 -9.87 -1.36
C ARG A 149 19.76 -11.36 -1.72
N ARG A 150 19.16 -12.28 -0.96
CA ARG A 150 19.27 -13.73 -1.20
C ARG A 150 18.34 -14.24 -2.30
N ASN A 151 17.39 -13.42 -2.75
CA ASN A 151 16.47 -13.73 -3.85
C ASN A 151 17.08 -13.47 -5.24
N GLY A 152 18.37 -13.13 -5.31
CA GLY A 152 19.01 -12.70 -6.55
C GLY A 152 18.68 -11.25 -6.93
N SER A 153 18.84 -10.94 -8.20
CA SER A 153 18.62 -9.60 -8.77
C SER A 153 17.14 -9.29 -9.03
N GLY A 154 16.31 -10.31 -9.26
CA GLY A 154 14.91 -10.17 -9.66
C GLY A 154 14.08 -9.20 -8.81
N ALA A 155 14.16 -9.27 -7.47
CA ALA A 155 13.41 -8.36 -6.60
C ALA A 155 13.81 -6.88 -6.80
N ASN A 156 15.11 -6.61 -6.98
CA ASN A 156 15.63 -5.27 -7.27
C ASN A 156 15.21 -4.81 -8.67
N MET A 157 15.25 -5.71 -9.66
CA MET A 157 14.87 -5.37 -11.04
C MET A 157 13.37 -5.10 -11.18
N GLN A 158 12.52 -5.87 -10.49
CA GLN A 158 11.09 -5.58 -10.43
C GLN A 158 10.82 -4.24 -9.76
N LEU A 159 11.50 -3.94 -8.63
CA LEU A 159 11.38 -2.65 -7.96
C LEU A 159 11.85 -1.50 -8.88
N TYR A 160 12.95 -1.68 -9.60
CA TYR A 160 13.46 -0.71 -10.56
C TYR A 160 12.38 -0.38 -11.61
N ASN A 161 11.80 -1.40 -12.25
CA ASN A 161 10.77 -1.20 -13.27
C ASN A 161 9.46 -0.61 -12.71
N TYR A 162 9.09 -0.98 -11.49
CA TYR A 162 7.91 -0.49 -10.79
C TYR A 162 7.89 1.05 -10.64
N VAL A 163 9.06 1.67 -10.48
CA VAL A 163 9.20 3.12 -10.29
C VAL A 163 9.62 3.87 -11.56
N LEU A 164 9.87 3.19 -12.69
CA LEU A 164 10.30 3.83 -13.93
C LEU A 164 9.22 4.81 -14.46
N PRO A 165 9.60 6.01 -14.96
CA PRO A 165 8.63 7.05 -15.33
C PRO A 165 7.50 6.64 -16.28
N HIS A 166 7.79 5.73 -17.22
CA HIS A 166 6.84 5.28 -18.24
C HIS A 166 5.90 4.15 -17.75
N VAL A 167 6.17 3.57 -16.59
CA VAL A 167 5.37 2.52 -15.94
C VAL A 167 4.68 3.03 -14.67
N ARG A 168 5.39 3.88 -13.92
CA ARG A 168 5.05 4.40 -12.60
C ARG A 168 3.59 4.87 -12.49
N ARG A 169 3.10 5.59 -13.51
CA ARG A 169 1.74 6.14 -13.54
C ARG A 169 0.66 5.06 -13.41
N GLU A 170 0.85 3.91 -14.05
CA GLU A 170 -0.11 2.79 -14.00
C GLU A 170 0.27 1.74 -12.96
N MET A 171 1.31 1.98 -12.15
CA MET A 171 1.74 1.10 -11.06
C MET A 171 1.82 1.86 -9.73
N ASN A 172 2.99 2.39 -9.38
CA ASN A 172 3.23 3.01 -8.08
C ASN A 172 2.26 4.16 -7.76
N ASP A 173 1.95 5.02 -8.73
CA ASP A 173 1.05 6.15 -8.49
C ASP A 173 -0.40 5.67 -8.20
N LYS A 174 -0.86 4.58 -8.83
CA LYS A 174 -2.17 3.98 -8.55
C LYS A 174 -2.19 3.24 -7.21
N ASP A 175 -1.06 2.66 -6.79
CA ASP A 175 -0.94 2.04 -5.48
C ASP A 175 -1.02 3.09 -4.37
N LEU A 176 -0.28 4.19 -4.51
CA LEU A 176 -0.34 5.34 -3.59
C LEU A 176 -1.74 5.96 -3.56
N LEU A 177 -2.38 6.13 -4.73
CA LEU A 177 -3.75 6.62 -4.83
C LEU A 177 -4.72 5.72 -4.05
N LEU A 178 -4.61 4.40 -4.15
CA LEU A 178 -5.50 3.49 -3.42
C LEU A 178 -5.26 3.54 -1.91
N LEU A 179 -4.00 3.63 -1.47
CA LEU A 179 -3.68 3.81 -0.05
C LEU A 179 -4.24 5.12 0.49
N GLN A 180 -4.14 6.20 -0.29
CA GLN A 180 -4.70 7.50 0.04
C GLN A 180 -6.23 7.50 0.10
N ILE A 181 -6.90 6.85 -0.85
CA ILE A 181 -8.36 6.66 -0.82
C ILE A 181 -8.73 5.89 0.45
N SER A 182 -8.07 4.76 0.74
CA SER A 182 -8.36 3.99 1.95
C SER A 182 -8.14 4.80 3.22
N ALA A 183 -7.03 5.53 3.33
CA ALA A 183 -6.72 6.38 4.48
C ALA A 183 -7.80 7.45 4.72
N ALA A 184 -8.37 8.02 3.65
CA ALA A 184 -9.45 9.00 3.76
C ALA A 184 -10.81 8.38 4.13
N ARG A 185 -10.94 7.05 4.08
CA ARG A 185 -12.20 6.32 4.32
C ARG A 185 -12.17 5.37 5.51
N THR A 186 -11.03 5.21 6.17
CA THR A 186 -10.86 4.47 7.43
C THR A 186 -10.61 5.43 8.57
N ASP A 187 -10.79 4.96 9.81
CA ASP A 187 -10.28 5.68 10.97
C ASP A 187 -8.76 5.92 10.86
N ALA A 188 -8.28 7.06 11.36
CA ALA A 188 -6.87 7.47 11.23
C ALA A 188 -5.95 6.50 11.97
N ASP A 189 -6.35 6.13 13.19
CA ASP A 189 -5.59 5.24 14.04
C ASP A 189 -5.63 3.83 13.45
N GLU A 190 -6.78 3.37 12.94
CA GLU A 190 -6.87 2.08 12.23
C GLU A 190 -5.92 2.01 11.03
N PHE A 191 -5.83 3.07 10.23
CA PHE A 191 -4.94 3.12 9.08
C PHE A 191 -3.46 3.11 9.50
N LEU A 192 -3.10 3.90 10.51
CA LEU A 192 -1.73 3.96 11.03
C LEU A 192 -1.32 2.62 11.65
N ILE A 193 -2.19 1.97 12.43
CA ILE A 193 -1.96 0.63 12.99
C ILE A 193 -1.75 -0.38 11.85
N ALA A 194 -2.51 -0.30 10.76
CA ALA A 194 -2.31 -1.15 9.59
C ALA A 194 -0.93 -0.96 8.95
N LEU A 195 -0.47 0.28 8.79
CA LEU A 195 0.89 0.56 8.29
C LEU A 195 1.95 0.00 9.25
N ILE A 196 1.87 0.33 10.54
CA ILE A 196 2.82 -0.10 11.58
C ILE A 196 2.91 -1.63 11.64
N HIS A 197 1.76 -2.30 11.65
CA HIS A 197 1.68 -3.76 11.64
C HIS A 197 2.36 -4.33 10.39
N LYS A 198 2.09 -3.76 9.21
CA LYS A 198 2.60 -4.28 7.94
C LYS A 198 4.12 -4.10 7.79
N PHE A 199 4.66 -2.99 8.29
CA PHE A 199 6.11 -2.76 8.40
C PHE A 199 6.77 -3.56 9.52
N ASN A 200 5.98 -4.26 10.35
CA ASN A 200 6.45 -5.03 11.51
C ASN A 200 7.21 -4.16 12.53
N LEU A 201 6.71 -2.95 12.79
CA LEU A 201 7.31 -1.97 13.70
C LEU A 201 6.71 -2.00 15.12
N GLY A 202 5.69 -2.82 15.37
CA GLY A 202 4.97 -2.82 16.65
C GLY A 202 5.86 -3.05 17.88
N HIS A 203 6.76 -4.03 17.84
CA HIS A 203 7.70 -4.27 18.95
C HIS A 203 8.67 -3.09 19.16
N TRP A 204 9.08 -2.44 18.08
CA TRP A 204 10.01 -1.32 18.15
C TRP A 204 9.35 -0.09 18.79
N ILE A 205 8.09 0.18 18.44
CA ILE A 205 7.29 1.24 19.03
C ILE A 205 7.01 0.96 20.52
N ALA A 206 6.62 -0.27 20.86
CA ALA A 206 6.40 -0.65 22.26
C ALA A 206 7.68 -0.53 23.12
N SER A 207 8.85 -0.84 22.53
CA SER A 207 10.13 -0.63 23.20
C SER A 207 10.36 0.86 23.48
N PHE A 208 10.06 1.74 22.53
CA PHE A 208 10.20 3.18 22.71
C PHE A 208 9.34 3.72 23.85
N GLU A 209 8.09 3.29 23.98
CA GLU A 209 7.21 3.69 25.10
C GLU A 209 7.87 3.42 26.46
N SER A 210 8.60 2.30 26.57
CA SER A 210 9.23 1.87 27.81
C SER A 210 10.57 2.55 28.12
N THR A 211 11.42 2.77 27.12
CA THR A 211 12.82 3.21 27.34
C THR A 211 13.09 4.64 26.90
N ARG A 212 12.22 5.24 26.07
CA ARG A 212 12.46 6.50 25.34
C ARG A 212 13.78 6.53 24.56
N ASP A 213 14.32 5.36 24.19
CA ASP A 213 15.55 5.23 23.41
C ASP A 213 15.29 4.38 22.16
N PHE A 214 15.63 4.95 20.99
CA PHE A 214 15.50 4.32 19.68
C PHE A 214 16.77 3.64 19.19
N ARG A 215 17.90 3.84 19.88
CA ARG A 215 19.18 3.27 19.47
C ARG A 215 19.26 1.82 19.87
N ASP A 216 18.54 0.97 19.15
CA ASP A 216 18.98 -0.41 19.02
C ASP A 216 20.18 -0.43 18.05
N GLU A 217 21.35 -0.04 18.56
CA GLU A 217 22.61 -0.05 17.77
C GLU A 217 22.88 -1.42 17.13
N ASN A 218 22.24 -2.47 17.66
CA ASN A 218 22.33 -3.84 17.19
C ASN A 218 21.44 -4.14 15.98
N ASN A 219 20.49 -3.26 15.61
CA ASN A 219 19.51 -3.52 14.55
C ASN A 219 19.36 -2.38 13.53
N LYS A 220 20.48 -1.98 12.91
CA LYS A 220 20.53 -0.96 11.83
C LYS A 220 19.50 -1.15 10.72
N VAL A 221 19.10 -2.39 10.43
CA VAL A 221 18.10 -2.68 9.38
C VAL A 221 16.71 -2.19 9.78
N LEU A 222 16.36 -2.27 11.07
CA LEU A 222 15.10 -1.78 11.59
C LEU A 222 15.00 -0.25 11.47
N SER A 223 16.11 0.47 11.70
CA SER A 223 16.18 1.92 11.47
C SER A 223 15.90 2.28 10.01
N TYR A 224 16.51 1.58 9.04
CA TYR A 224 16.22 1.84 7.63
C TYR A 224 14.77 1.51 7.24
N ILE A 225 14.18 0.47 7.84
CA ILE A 225 12.76 0.14 7.61
C ILE A 225 11.86 1.23 8.19
N PHE A 226 12.22 1.79 9.33
CA PHE A 226 11.53 2.93 9.90
C PHE A 226 11.63 4.18 9.02
N ASP A 227 12.80 4.47 8.45
CA ASP A 227 12.98 5.57 7.50
C ASP A 227 12.08 5.40 6.27
N GLU A 228 11.99 4.20 5.70
CA GLU A 228 11.08 3.91 4.58
C GLU A 228 9.60 4.01 4.97
N PHE A 229 9.24 3.64 6.21
CA PHE A 229 7.90 3.84 6.75
C PHE A 229 7.55 5.33 6.83
N LEU A 230 8.44 6.15 7.39
CA LEU A 230 8.26 7.61 7.47
C LEU A 230 8.18 8.23 6.06
N GLN A 231 9.04 7.79 5.14
CA GLN A 231 9.01 8.26 3.77
C GLN A 231 7.67 7.96 3.09
N LEU A 232 7.11 6.75 3.29
CA LEU A 232 5.77 6.42 2.79
C LEU A 232 4.72 7.31 3.43
N LEU A 233 4.75 7.50 4.75
CA LEU A 233 3.79 8.34 5.46
C LEU A 233 3.82 9.78 4.92
N ILE A 234 5.01 10.36 4.75
CA ILE A 234 5.21 11.69 4.15
C ILE A 234 4.62 11.72 2.73
N VAL A 235 4.88 10.70 1.91
CA VAL A 235 4.33 10.64 0.54
C VAL A 235 2.80 10.62 0.56
N LEU A 236 2.20 9.82 1.44
CA LEU A 236 0.75 9.71 1.56
C LEU A 236 0.11 11.04 2.00
N ILE A 237 0.78 11.80 2.87
CA ILE A 237 0.30 13.10 3.39
C ILE A 237 0.53 14.25 2.40
N VAL A 238 1.74 14.34 1.83
CA VAL A 238 2.22 15.53 1.11
C VAL A 238 1.89 15.50 -0.39
N PHE A 239 2.05 14.36 -1.04
CA PHE A 239 1.91 14.29 -2.50
C PHE A 239 0.45 14.02 -2.87
N PHE A 240 -0.34 15.09 -3.07
CA PHE A 240 -1.76 15.00 -3.41
C PHE A 240 -2.22 15.82 -4.62
N ILE A 241 -3.27 15.29 -5.25
CA ILE A 241 -4.30 15.99 -6.05
C ILE A 241 -5.24 16.71 -5.05
N VAL A 242 -4.87 17.95 -4.70
CA VAL A 242 -5.56 19.12 -4.10
C VAL A 242 -6.83 18.96 -3.20
N PHE A 243 -7.72 17.99 -3.36
CA PHE A 243 -9.02 17.96 -2.65
C PHE A 243 -9.08 17.02 -1.43
N LEU A 244 -8.25 15.98 -1.39
CA LEU A 244 -8.24 15.00 -0.28
C LEU A 244 -7.28 15.39 0.87
N SER A 245 -6.35 16.31 0.64
CA SER A 245 -5.38 16.75 1.65
C SER A 245 -6.03 17.53 2.80
N ILE A 246 -7.07 18.34 2.56
CA ILE A 246 -7.75 19.07 3.65
C ILE A 246 -8.45 18.10 4.60
N LEU A 247 -9.02 17.02 4.07
CA LEU A 247 -9.63 15.96 4.89
C LEU A 247 -8.55 15.15 5.62
N LEU A 248 -7.49 14.69 4.94
CA LEU A 248 -6.45 13.88 5.58
C LEU A 248 -5.63 14.67 6.62
N TYR A 249 -5.38 15.96 6.36
CA TYR A 249 -4.62 16.84 7.25
C TYR A 249 -5.44 17.26 8.47
N ALA A 250 -6.74 17.51 8.30
CA ALA A 250 -7.65 17.68 9.43
C ALA A 250 -7.78 16.38 10.24
N PHE A 251 -7.72 15.22 9.57
CA PHE A 251 -7.96 13.91 10.17
C PHE A 251 -6.77 13.36 10.96
N LEU A 252 -5.55 13.50 10.45
CA LEU A 252 -4.34 13.08 11.17
C LEU A 252 -4.06 13.97 12.39
N PHE A 253 -4.56 15.21 12.43
CA PHE A 253 -4.46 16.07 13.61
C PHE A 253 -5.35 15.60 14.79
N TYR A 254 -6.31 14.71 14.53
CA TYR A 254 -7.12 14.07 15.58
C TYR A 254 -6.64 12.66 15.95
N SER A 255 -5.60 12.15 15.29
CA SER A 255 -5.04 10.83 15.58
C SER A 255 -4.13 10.90 16.80
N VAL A 256 -4.48 10.12 17.83
CA VAL A 256 -3.65 9.98 19.04
C VAL A 256 -2.30 9.36 18.68
N ILE A 257 -2.30 8.41 17.74
CA ILE A 257 -1.07 7.76 17.28
C ILE A 257 -0.18 8.76 16.54
N PHE A 258 -0.74 9.61 15.69
CA PHE A 258 0.04 10.63 14.98
C PHE A 258 0.67 11.66 15.92
N ASP A 259 -0.04 12.07 16.98
CA ASP A 259 0.51 12.95 18.00
C ASP A 259 1.71 12.33 18.73
N GLU A 260 1.63 11.04 19.09
CA GLU A 260 2.76 10.29 19.65
C GLU A 260 3.93 10.20 18.65
N PHE A 261 3.66 9.99 17.35
CA PHE A 261 4.68 10.03 16.30
C PHE A 261 5.31 11.42 16.12
N LEU A 262 4.54 12.49 16.30
CA LEU A 262 5.07 13.84 16.21
C LEU A 262 5.99 14.14 17.39
N GLN A 263 5.62 13.73 18.59
CA GLN A 263 6.49 13.79 19.78
C GLN A 263 7.78 12.97 19.55
N LEU A 264 7.66 11.81 18.92
CA LEU A 264 8.76 10.93 18.52
C LEU A 264 9.72 11.60 17.51
N LEU A 265 9.19 12.27 16.49
CA LEU A 265 9.99 13.04 15.52
C LEU A 265 10.75 14.19 16.19
N ILE A 266 10.15 14.85 17.18
CA ILE A 266 10.81 15.93 17.94
C ILE A 266 11.97 15.40 18.79
N VAL A 267 11.91 14.16 19.29
CA VAL A 267 12.99 13.55 20.10
C VAL A 267 14.16 13.04 19.23
N LEU A 268 13.90 12.75 17.95
CA LEU A 268 14.90 12.23 17.00
C LEU A 268 15.70 13.32 16.26
N ILE A 269 15.25 14.58 16.28
CA ILE A 269 15.94 15.76 15.70
C ILE A 269 16.83 16.41 16.77
#